data_AF-A0A5K1DT73-F1
#
_entry.id   AF-A0A5K1DT73-F1
#
_cell.length_a   1.000
_cell.length_b   1.000
_cell.length_c   1.000
_cell.angle_alpha   90.00
_cell.angle_beta   90.00
_cell.angle_gamma   90.00
#
_symmetry.space_group_name_H-M   'P 1'
#
loop_
_entity.id
_entity.type
_entity.pdbx_description
1 polymer ?
#
loop_
_entity_poly.entity_id
_entity_poly.type
_entity_poly.pdbx_seq_one_letter_code
_entity_poly.pdbx_strand_id
1 'polypeptide(L)' 'TRRYEAAGWLRKMVGVVASRDLPNEPTEEEFLLGLRSGSILCNALNKVHAGAVSK' A
#
# COMPACT_ATOMS: atom_id res chain seq x y z
N THR A 1 13.37 -7.16 -5.55
CA THR A 1 13.76 -6.77 -4.18
C THR A 1 12.52 -6.80 -3.30
N ARG A 2 12.64 -6.92 -1.96
CA ARG A 2 11.47 -6.98 -1.05
C ARG A 2 10.47 -5.82 -1.22
N ARG A 3 10.97 -4.65 -1.63
CA ARG A 3 10.16 -3.45 -1.90
C ARG A 3 9.17 -3.64 -3.05
N TYR A 4 9.62 -4.29 -4.13
CA TYR A 4 8.77 -4.53 -5.32
C TYR A 4 7.68 -5.56 -5.01
N GLU A 5 8.03 -6.60 -4.25
CA GLU A 5 7.06 -7.59 -3.77
C GLU A 5 6.01 -6.93 -2.88
N ALA A 6 6.43 -6.08 -1.94
CA ALA A 6 5.52 -5.33 -1.08
C ALA A 6 4.62 -4.38 -1.89
N ALA A 7 5.18 -3.63 -2.84
CA ALA A 7 4.41 -2.73 -3.70
C ALA A 7 3.38 -3.51 -4.53
N GLY A 8 3.77 -4.61 -5.17
CA GLY A 8 2.86 -5.48 -5.92
C GLY A 8 1.75 -6.07 -5.04
N TRP A 9 2.09 -6.54 -3.83
CA TRP A 9 1.10 -7.05 -2.88
C TRP A 9 0.10 -5.98 -2.44
N LEU A 10 0.57 -4.78 -2.09
CA LEU A 10 -0.27 -3.66 -1.70
C LEU A 10 -1.24 -3.26 -2.81
N ARG A 11 -0.74 -3.11 -4.05
CA ARG A 11 -1.58 -2.79 -5.22
C ARG A 11 -2.67 -3.83 -5.46
N LYS A 12 -2.36 -5.12 -5.26
CA LYS A 12 -3.35 -6.21 -5.36
C LYS A 12 -4.38 -6.16 -4.23
N MET A 13 -3.97 -5.82 -3.01
CA MET A 13 -4.84 -5.82 -1.83
C MET A 13 -5.80 -4.63 -1.77
N VAL A 14 -5.29 -3.43 -2.02
CA VAL A 14 -6.10 -2.19 -1.91
C VAL A 14 -6.71 -1.75 -3.24
N GLY A 15 -6.23 -2.31 -4.36
CA GLY A 15 -6.68 -2.00 -5.71
C GLY A 15 -6.01 -0.77 -6.31
N VAL A 16 -6.00 -0.70 -7.64
CA VAL A 16 -5.23 0.29 -8.43
C VAL A 16 -5.56 1.74 -8.06
N VAL A 17 -6.82 2.04 -7.73
CA VAL A 17 -7.25 3.39 -7.37
C VAL A 17 -6.69 3.84 -6.02
N ALA A 18 -6.71 2.96 -5.02
CA ALA A 18 -6.23 3.27 -3.68
C ALA A 18 -4.69 3.27 -3.59
N SER A 19 -4.02 2.60 -4.52
CA SER A 19 -2.56 2.52 -4.61
C SER A 19 -1.98 3.30 -5.80
N ARG A 20 -2.69 4.32 -6.30
CA ARG A 20 -2.30 5.02 -7.54
C ARG A 20 -0.91 5.66 -7.44
N ASP A 21 -0.53 6.10 -6.23
CA ASP A 21 0.73 6.78 -5.94
C ASP A 21 1.85 5.79 -5.58
N LEU A 22 1.59 4.48 -5.69
CA LEU A 22 2.57 3.42 -5.44
C LEU A 22 2.84 2.63 -6.74
N PRO A 23 3.95 2.92 -7.45
CA PRO A 23 4.40 2.16 -8.60
C PRO A 23 4.61 0.66 -8.29
N ASN A 24 4.68 -0.19 -9.31
CA ASN A 24 4.99 -1.62 -9.13
C ASN A 24 6.46 -1.86 -8.73
N GLU A 25 7.35 -1.04 -9.26
CA GLU A 25 8.80 -1.11 -9.00
C GLU A 25 9.31 0.26 -8.49
N PRO A 26 8.85 0.71 -7.32
CA PRO A 26 9.19 2.04 -6.83
C PRO A 26 10.65 2.09 -6.38
N THR A 27 11.27 3.25 -6.54
CA THR A 27 12.45 3.62 -5.76
C THR A 27 12.13 3.59 -4.26
N GLU A 28 13.16 3.67 -3.42
CA GLU A 28 12.94 3.71 -1.97
C GLU A 28 12.16 4.96 -1.54
N GLU A 29 12.51 6.11 -2.11
CA GLU A 29 11.84 7.38 -1.84
C GLU A 29 10.37 7.35 -2.28
N GLU A 30 10.07 6.86 -3.49
CA GLU A 30 8.69 6.72 -3.96
C GLU A 30 7.87 5.77 -3.08
N PHE A 31 8.47 4.67 -2.62
CA PHE A 31 7.80 3.72 -1.73
C PHE A 31 7.46 4.35 -0.39
N LEU A 32 8.41 5.07 0.22
CA LEU A 32 8.17 5.79 1.47
C LEU A 32 7.14 6.91 1.29
N LEU A 33 7.23 7.68 0.20
CA LEU A 33 6.32 8.77 -0.09
C LEU A 33 4.89 8.28 -0.31
N GLY A 34 4.70 7.20 -1.06
CA GLY A 34 3.39 6.59 -1.31
C GLY A 34 2.73 6.02 -0.04
N LEU A 35 3.54 5.58 0.94
CA LEU A 35 3.05 5.07 2.22
C LEU A 35 2.90 6.13 3.32
N ARG A 36 3.45 7.34 3.11
CA ARG A 36 3.55 8.40 4.13
C ARG A 36 2.21 8.80 4.74
N SER A 37 1.13 8.80 3.94
CA SER A 37 -0.20 9.18 4.43
C SER A 37 -0.84 8.12 5.34
N GLY A 38 -0.30 6.90 5.38
CA GLY A 38 -0.89 5.76 6.08
C GLY A 38 -2.13 5.17 5.42
N SER A 39 -2.75 5.84 4.43
CA SER A 39 -4.02 5.40 3.82
C SER A 39 -3.93 4.02 3.19
N ILE A 40 -2.87 3.75 2.41
CA ILE A 40 -2.63 2.43 1.80
C ILE A 40 -2.50 1.35 2.89
N LEU A 41 -1.76 1.65 3.96
CA LEU A 41 -1.51 0.71 5.06
C LEU A 41 -2.79 0.39 5.84
N CYS A 42 -3.56 1.41 6.21
CA CYS A 42 -4.84 1.24 6.91
C CYS A 42 -5.84 0.45 6.06
N ASN A 43 -5.92 0.73 4.76
CA ASN A 43 -6.76 -0.02 3.84
C ASN A 43 -6.29 -1.48 3.72
N ALA A 44 -5.00 -1.74 3.61
CA ALA A 44 -4.45 -3.09 3.56
C ALA A 44 -4.75 -3.88 4.85
N LEU A 45 -4.56 -3.26 6.01
CA LEU A 45 -4.90 -3.86 7.31
C LEU A 45 -6.38 -4.24 7.38
N ASN A 46 -7.27 -3.34 7.00
CA ASN A 46 -8.70 -3.59 6.99
C ASN A 46 -9.14 -4.63 5.94
N LYS A 47 -8.37 -4.84 4.87
CA LYS A 47 -8.61 -5.92 3.90
C LYS A 47 -8.18 -7.29 4.43
N VAL A 48 -7.13 -7.35 5.24
CA VAL A 48 -6.66 -8.58 5.89
C VAL A 48 -7.54 -8.94 7.08
N HIS A 49 -7.87 -7.95 7.90
CA HIS A 49 -8.72 -8.11 9.08
C HIS A 49 -9.71 -6.94 9.14
N ALA A 50 -10.96 -7.22 8.81
CA ALA A 50 -12.02 -6.22 8.82
C ALA A 50 -12.14 -5.56 10.20
N GLY A 51 -12.07 -4.22 10.24
CA GLY A 51 -12.19 -3.45 11.48
C GLY A 51 -10.89 -3.27 12.27
N ALA A 52 -9.73 -3.69 11.74
CA ALA A 52 -8.44 -3.50 12.39
C ALA A 52 -8.07 -2.02 12.61
N VAL A 53 -8.55 -1.11 11.75
CA VAL A 53 -8.37 0.33 11.89
C VAL A 53 -9.74 1.01 11.84
N SER A 54 -10.13 1.68 12.92
CA SER A 54 -11.33 2.52 12.97
C SER A 54 -11.18 3.72 12.03
N LYS A 55 -12.29 4.12 11.41
CA LYS A 55 -12.39 5.42 10.74
C LYS A 55 -12.50 6.55 11.75
#